data_AF-M5C4C4-F1
#
_entry.id   AF-M5C4C4-F1
#
_cell.length_a   1.000
_cell.length_b   1.000
_cell.length_c   1.000
_cell.angle_alpha   90.00
_cell.angle_beta   90.00
_cell.angle_gamma   90.00
#
_symmetry.space_group_name_H-M   'P 1'
#
loop_
_entity.id
_entity.type
_entity.pdbx_description
1 polymer ?
#
loop_
_entity_poly.entity_id
_entity_poly.type
_entity_poly.pdbx_seq_one_letter_code
_entity_poly.pdbx_strand_id
1 'polypeptide(L)'
;MRTLFPLAVYALSASALSPATIELVTARLKDAAQKSWELGTRAQALLELEAPSVSVFTASSIPGSPAASSSPSFNSATPNVARLAFTNGQLDDVVGLSHEILAKKEPGTLPLMKDGSSADPASNGVGMIIANWTEAQGSDFAAAASDQLTWLLEHVPRSQKGAISHRNSEVQLWSDFIYMVPPFLAYYGASTSNVSLITEAHNQIKLYRDV
;
A
#
# COMPACT_ATOMS: atom_id res chain seq x y z
N MET A 1 45.14 -32.82 -18.29
CA MET A 1 43.68 -32.86 -18.15
C MET A 1 43.35 -32.27 -16.78
N ARG A 2 42.96 -30.99 -16.70
CA ARG A 2 42.66 -30.30 -15.44
C ARG A 2 41.18 -30.50 -15.12
N THR A 3 40.90 -31.30 -14.11
CA THR A 3 39.57 -31.47 -13.52
C THR A 3 39.17 -30.19 -12.80
N LEU A 4 38.20 -29.47 -13.38
CA LEU A 4 37.52 -28.35 -12.71
C LEU A 4 36.50 -28.95 -11.73
N PHE A 5 36.71 -28.73 -10.43
CA PHE A 5 35.67 -28.97 -9.44
C PHE A 5 34.61 -27.87 -9.57
N PRO A 6 33.30 -28.19 -9.53
CA PRO A 6 32.28 -27.16 -9.50
C PRO A 6 32.36 -26.42 -8.16
N LEU A 7 32.46 -25.09 -8.23
CA LEU A 7 32.18 -24.23 -7.09
C LEU A 7 30.72 -24.44 -6.70
N ALA A 8 30.49 -25.17 -5.62
CA ALA A 8 29.21 -25.16 -4.94
C ALA A 8 29.00 -23.74 -4.39
N VAL A 9 28.13 -22.97 -5.04
CA VAL A 9 27.58 -21.76 -4.45
C VAL A 9 26.71 -22.22 -3.28
N TYR A 10 27.26 -22.16 -2.06
CA TYR A 10 26.45 -22.20 -0.87
C TYR A 10 25.59 -20.93 -0.89
N ALA A 11 24.33 -21.06 -1.32
CA ALA A 11 23.32 -20.11 -0.94
C ALA A 11 23.16 -20.22 0.58
N LEU A 12 23.84 -19.34 1.32
CA LEU A 12 23.50 -19.06 2.71
C LEU A 12 22.10 -18.45 2.71
N SER A 13 21.06 -19.30 2.70
CA SER A 13 19.73 -18.90 3.16
C SER A 13 19.79 -18.74 4.68
N ALA A 14 20.42 -17.67 5.14
CA ALA A 14 20.21 -17.16 6.47
C ALA A 14 18.88 -16.40 6.42
N SER A 15 17.76 -17.08 6.67
CA SER A 15 16.58 -16.37 7.16
C SER A 15 17.05 -15.65 8.43
N ALA A 16 17.18 -14.32 8.38
CA ALA A 16 17.74 -13.54 9.49
C ALA A 16 16.99 -13.75 10.82
N LEU A 17 15.73 -14.20 10.73
CA LEU A 17 14.84 -14.53 11.85
C LEU A 17 14.18 -15.90 11.63
N SER A 18 13.85 -16.58 12.73
CA SER A 18 13.10 -17.86 12.67
C SER A 18 11.61 -17.61 12.38
N PRO A 19 10.88 -18.59 11.81
CA PRO A 19 9.42 -18.45 11.61
C PRO A 19 8.66 -18.09 12.90
N ALA A 20 9.03 -18.69 14.04
CA ALA A 20 8.42 -18.37 15.33
C ALA A 20 8.71 -16.92 15.79
N THR A 21 9.89 -16.39 15.45
CA THR A 21 10.22 -14.99 15.71
C THR A 21 9.40 -14.06 14.83
N ILE A 22 9.23 -14.39 13.54
CA ILE A 22 8.40 -13.62 12.62
C ILE A 22 6.95 -13.61 13.11
N GLU A 23 6.38 -14.77 13.44
CA GLU A 23 5.01 -14.88 13.98
C GLU A 23 4.83 -14.05 15.26
N LEU A 24 5.79 -14.11 16.18
CA LEU A 24 5.75 -13.32 17.41
C LEU A 24 5.80 -11.81 17.13
N VAL A 25 6.66 -11.36 16.21
CA VAL A 25 6.76 -9.93 15.84
C VAL A 25 5.48 -9.47 15.14
N THR A 26 4.92 -10.26 14.22
CA THR A 26 3.65 -9.98 13.55
C THR A 26 2.50 -9.86 14.57
N ALA A 27 2.42 -10.77 15.54
CA ALA A 27 1.42 -10.71 16.61
C ALA A 27 1.58 -9.44 17.47
N ARG A 28 2.80 -9.07 17.84
CA ARG A 28 3.05 -7.86 18.63
C ARG A 28 2.80 -6.58 17.85
N LEU A 29 3.06 -6.57 16.54
CA LEU A 29 2.70 -5.47 15.66
C LEU A 29 1.18 -5.30 15.59
N LYS A 30 0.41 -6.38 15.54
CA LYS A 30 -1.06 -6.34 15.60
C LYS A 30 -1.57 -5.76 16.91
N ASP A 31 -0.98 -6.10 18.04
CA ASP A 31 -1.36 -5.56 19.36
C ASP A 31 -1.01 -4.07 19.48
N ALA A 32 0.18 -3.67 19.03
CA ALA A 32 0.73 -2.34 19.27
C ALA A 32 0.23 -1.27 18.29
N ALA A 33 -0.02 -1.62 17.02
CA ALA A 33 -0.44 -0.67 16.00
C ALA A 33 -1.91 -0.27 16.19
N GLN A 34 -2.15 0.99 16.58
CA GLN A 34 -3.48 1.54 16.86
C GLN A 34 -3.72 2.90 16.19
N LYS A 35 -2.67 3.63 15.82
CA LYS A 35 -2.75 4.93 15.12
C LYS A 35 -2.80 4.74 13.62
N SER A 36 -3.36 5.72 12.92
CA SER A 36 -3.58 5.68 11.47
C SER A 36 -2.29 5.36 10.68
N TRP A 37 -1.17 6.01 11.01
CA TRP A 37 0.12 5.71 10.38
C TRP A 37 0.68 4.34 10.76
N GLU A 38 0.43 3.87 11.98
CA GLU A 38 0.89 2.55 12.46
C GLU A 38 0.16 1.43 11.72
N LEU A 39 -1.14 1.58 11.52
CA LEU A 39 -1.97 0.63 10.77
C LEU A 39 -1.56 0.56 9.30
N GLY A 40 -1.33 1.70 8.65
CA GLY A 40 -0.91 1.71 7.25
C GLY A 40 0.52 1.18 7.07
N THR A 41 1.42 1.48 8.01
CA THR A 41 2.76 0.90 8.05
C THR A 41 2.71 -0.61 8.28
N ARG A 42 1.85 -1.08 9.20
CA ARG A 42 1.61 -2.51 9.44
C ARG A 42 1.10 -3.20 8.16
N ALA A 43 0.13 -2.60 7.47
CA ALA A 43 -0.40 -3.15 6.23
C ALA A 43 0.71 -3.33 5.18
N GLN A 44 1.54 -2.30 4.95
CA GLN A 44 2.63 -2.37 3.97
C GLN A 44 3.70 -3.40 4.38
N ALA A 45 4.09 -3.47 5.65
CA ALA A 45 5.03 -4.46 6.14
C ALA A 45 4.53 -5.91 5.94
N LEU A 46 3.25 -6.17 6.21
CA LEU A 46 2.63 -7.47 5.98
C LEU A 46 2.58 -7.81 4.48
N LEU A 47 2.31 -6.83 3.62
CA LEU A 47 2.33 -7.05 2.17
C LEU A 47 3.72 -7.40 1.66
N GLU A 48 4.78 -6.76 2.16
CA GLU A 48 6.15 -7.10 1.79
C GLU A 48 6.57 -8.49 2.31
N LEU A 49 6.08 -8.88 3.49
CA LEU A 49 6.41 -10.15 4.14
C LEU A 49 5.65 -11.35 3.53
N GLU A 50 4.33 -11.24 3.40
CA GLU A 50 3.43 -12.37 3.14
C GLU A 50 2.94 -12.41 1.70
N ALA A 51 2.79 -11.25 1.05
CA ALA A 51 2.26 -11.12 -0.30
C ALA A 51 3.05 -10.13 -1.19
N PRO A 52 4.39 -10.29 -1.32
CA PRO A 52 5.25 -9.29 -1.99
C PRO A 52 4.89 -9.07 -3.47
N SER A 53 4.23 -10.04 -4.11
CA SER A 53 3.76 -9.91 -5.49
C SER A 53 2.70 -8.84 -5.69
N VAL A 54 1.95 -8.47 -4.64
CA VAL A 54 0.93 -7.42 -4.70
C VAL A 54 1.33 -6.16 -3.90
N SER A 55 2.45 -6.16 -3.20
CA SER A 55 2.95 -4.96 -2.52
C SER A 55 3.14 -3.79 -3.51
N VAL A 56 2.91 -2.56 -3.04
CA VAL A 56 3.25 -1.34 -3.80
C VAL A 56 4.75 -1.23 -4.11
N PHE A 57 5.60 -1.92 -3.34
CA PHE A 57 7.04 -1.99 -3.53
C PHE A 57 7.49 -3.22 -4.32
N THR A 58 6.56 -3.95 -4.95
CA THR A 58 6.92 -5.10 -5.79
C THR A 58 7.89 -4.69 -6.89
N ALA A 59 8.95 -5.48 -7.08
CA ALA A 59 9.89 -5.29 -8.19
C ALA A 59 9.28 -5.67 -9.57
N SER A 60 8.08 -6.25 -9.57
CA SER A 60 7.31 -6.59 -10.76
C SER A 60 6.40 -5.43 -11.19
N SER A 61 5.59 -5.61 -12.24
CA SER A 61 4.57 -4.63 -12.61
C SER A 61 3.42 -4.62 -11.59
N ILE A 62 3.03 -3.44 -11.11
CA ILE A 62 1.80 -3.27 -10.33
C ILE A 62 0.59 -3.69 -11.19
N PRO A 63 -0.36 -4.49 -10.66
CA PRO A 63 -1.58 -4.85 -11.38
C PRO A 63 -2.32 -3.60 -11.90
N GLY A 64 -2.74 -3.62 -13.17
CA GLY A 64 -3.40 -2.48 -13.83
C GLY A 64 -2.49 -1.49 -14.56
N SER A 65 -1.16 -1.62 -14.42
CA SER A 65 -0.20 -0.82 -15.20
C SER A 65 -0.27 -1.15 -16.70
N PRO A 66 -0.17 -0.15 -17.60
CA PRO A 66 -0.03 -0.40 -19.05
C PRO A 66 1.13 -1.35 -19.39
N ALA A 67 2.19 -1.41 -18.57
CA ALA A 67 3.29 -2.36 -18.75
C ALA A 67 2.87 -3.83 -18.51
N ALA A 68 1.81 -4.09 -17.76
CA ALA A 68 1.21 -5.42 -17.61
C ALA A 68 0.35 -5.82 -18.83
N SER A 69 0.03 -4.87 -19.72
CA SER A 69 -0.83 -5.07 -20.89
C SER A 69 -0.09 -5.38 -22.19
N SER A 70 1.25 -5.44 -22.18
CA SER A 70 2.06 -5.77 -23.36
C SER A 70 2.07 -7.26 -23.74
N SER A 71 1.20 -8.08 -23.12
CA SER A 71 0.94 -9.46 -23.58
C SER A 71 -0.56 -9.60 -23.90
N PRO A 72 -0.94 -9.58 -25.19
CA PRO A 72 -2.33 -9.75 -25.60
C PRO A 72 -2.72 -11.23 -25.48
N SER A 73 -3.16 -11.63 -24.30
CA SER A 73 -3.92 -12.86 -24.09
C SER A 73 -5.24 -12.48 -23.44
N PHE A 74 -6.23 -12.19 -24.29
CA PHE A 74 -7.63 -11.97 -23.94
C PHE A 74 -8.34 -13.30 -23.65
N ASN A 75 -7.81 -14.07 -22.71
CA ASN A 75 -8.55 -15.15 -22.07
C ASN A 75 -8.87 -14.72 -20.65
N SER A 76 -10.12 -14.27 -20.47
CA SER A 76 -10.78 -13.95 -19.22
C SER A 76 -10.69 -15.08 -18.19
N ALA A 77 -9.60 -15.17 -17.42
CA ALA A 77 -9.49 -15.94 -16.18
C ALA A 77 -8.10 -15.82 -15.51
N THR A 78 -7.32 -14.75 -15.71
CA THR A 78 -6.14 -14.55 -14.86
C THR A 78 -6.67 -14.35 -13.44
N PRO A 79 -6.36 -15.23 -12.46
CA PRO A 79 -6.66 -14.92 -11.08
C PRO A 79 -5.99 -13.59 -10.81
N ASN A 80 -6.76 -12.61 -10.35
CA ASN A 80 -6.16 -11.42 -9.77
C ASN A 80 -5.12 -11.95 -8.77
N VAL A 81 -3.85 -11.59 -8.95
CA VAL A 81 -2.76 -12.06 -8.07
C VAL A 81 -3.10 -11.79 -6.60
N ALA A 82 -3.87 -10.74 -6.33
CA ALA A 82 -4.46 -10.49 -5.02
C ALA A 82 -5.52 -11.54 -4.63
N ARG A 83 -6.46 -11.91 -5.49
CA ARG A 83 -7.47 -12.96 -5.19
C ARG A 83 -6.83 -14.33 -4.95
N LEU A 84 -5.77 -14.67 -5.68
CA LEU A 84 -5.00 -15.89 -5.42
C LEU A 84 -4.26 -15.82 -4.07
N ALA A 85 -3.54 -14.73 -3.81
CA ALA A 85 -2.86 -14.51 -2.53
C ALA A 85 -3.84 -14.57 -1.35
N PHE A 86 -5.03 -13.99 -1.52
CA PHE A 86 -6.11 -14.03 -0.52
C PHE A 86 -6.65 -15.44 -0.30
N THR A 87 -6.91 -16.22 -1.36
CA THR A 87 -7.38 -17.60 -1.23
C THR A 87 -6.35 -18.50 -0.54
N ASN A 88 -5.07 -18.16 -0.64
CA ASN A 88 -3.96 -18.83 0.03
C ASN A 88 -3.71 -18.32 1.47
N GLY A 89 -4.53 -17.40 1.98
CA GLY A 89 -4.41 -16.82 3.32
C GLY A 89 -3.33 -15.74 3.47
N GLN A 90 -2.64 -15.35 2.39
CA GLN A 90 -1.52 -14.40 2.43
C GLN A 90 -1.97 -12.94 2.60
N LEU A 91 -3.27 -12.67 2.52
CA LEU A 91 -3.84 -11.32 2.65
C LEU A 91 -4.86 -11.22 3.79
N ASP A 92 -5.03 -12.25 4.61
CA ASP A 92 -6.05 -12.30 5.65
C ASP A 92 -5.91 -11.15 6.65
N ASP A 93 -4.68 -10.89 7.11
CA ASP A 93 -4.43 -9.79 8.05
C ASP A 93 -4.63 -8.41 7.41
N VAL A 94 -4.26 -8.22 6.14
CA VAL A 94 -4.42 -6.93 5.43
C VAL A 94 -5.88 -6.65 5.12
N VAL A 95 -6.62 -7.66 4.63
CA VAL A 95 -8.07 -7.54 4.36
C VAL A 95 -8.85 -7.39 5.67
N GLY A 96 -8.48 -8.14 6.70
CA GLY A 96 -9.04 -8.01 8.05
C GLY A 96 -8.84 -6.60 8.62
N LEU A 97 -7.63 -6.06 8.51
CA LEU A 97 -7.34 -4.68 8.90
C LEU A 97 -8.19 -3.67 8.12
N SER A 98 -8.36 -3.86 6.81
CA SER A 98 -9.23 -2.99 6.01
C SER A 98 -10.69 -3.01 6.49
N HIS A 99 -11.23 -4.18 6.83
CA HIS A 99 -12.55 -4.28 7.45
C HIS A 99 -12.61 -3.55 8.80
N GLU A 100 -11.61 -3.73 9.66
CA GLU A 100 -11.57 -3.06 10.97
C GLU A 100 -11.54 -1.53 10.84
N ILE A 101 -10.81 -1.00 9.86
CA ILE A 101 -10.76 0.45 9.58
C ILE A 101 -12.15 0.93 9.13
N LEU A 102 -12.79 0.26 8.18
CA LEU A 102 -14.10 0.68 7.69
C LEU A 102 -15.21 0.52 8.73
N ALA A 103 -15.13 -0.48 9.59
CA ALA A 103 -16.05 -0.63 10.71
C ALA A 103 -15.95 0.52 11.74
N LYS A 104 -14.79 1.19 11.82
CA LYS A 104 -14.53 2.33 12.72
C LYS A 104 -14.60 3.69 12.01
N LYS A 105 -14.66 3.72 10.68
CA LYS A 105 -14.71 4.95 9.87
C LYS A 105 -15.98 5.74 10.20
N GLU A 106 -15.83 7.04 10.42
CA GLU A 106 -16.95 7.93 10.70
C GLU A 106 -17.85 8.08 9.46
N PRO A 107 -19.15 7.74 9.54
CA PRO A 107 -20.05 7.79 8.38
C PRO A 107 -20.11 9.19 7.74
N GLY A 108 -20.08 9.24 6.41
CA GLY A 108 -20.17 10.51 5.65
C GLY A 108 -18.90 11.36 5.66
N THR A 109 -17.81 10.89 6.26
CA THR A 109 -16.50 11.57 6.19
C THR A 109 -15.65 11.02 5.04
N LEU A 110 -14.77 11.84 4.46
CA LEU A 110 -13.87 11.42 3.40
C LEU A 110 -12.66 10.61 3.92
N PRO A 111 -11.89 11.08 4.94
CA PRO A 111 -10.72 10.33 5.42
C PRO A 111 -11.06 8.95 5.96
N LEU A 112 -10.21 7.94 5.73
CA LEU A 112 -10.37 6.57 6.25
C LEU A 112 -10.43 6.54 7.77
N MET A 113 -9.71 7.45 8.42
CA MET A 113 -9.62 7.56 9.86
C MET A 113 -9.62 9.04 10.27
N LYS A 114 -10.26 9.35 11.39
CA LYS A 114 -10.19 10.66 12.01
C LYS A 114 -8.80 10.89 12.58
N ASP A 115 -8.09 11.89 12.03
CA ASP A 115 -6.74 12.21 12.43
C ASP A 115 -6.46 13.72 12.26
N GLY A 116 -5.44 14.23 12.94
CA GLY A 116 -4.90 15.58 12.68
C GLY A 116 -3.98 15.63 11.45
N SER A 117 -3.47 14.47 11.03
CA SER A 117 -2.71 14.25 9.80
C SER A 117 -3.66 13.97 8.63
N SER A 118 -3.36 14.55 7.47
CA SER A 118 -3.97 14.20 6.18
C SER A 118 -3.27 12.99 5.56
N ALA A 119 -2.01 12.78 5.92
CA ALA A 119 -1.13 11.78 5.33
C ALA A 119 -1.31 10.41 5.99
N ASP A 120 -1.39 10.37 7.32
CA ASP A 120 -1.37 9.13 8.08
C ASP A 120 -2.54 8.20 7.72
N PRO A 121 -3.82 8.67 7.65
CA PRO A 121 -4.91 7.83 7.17
C PRO A 121 -4.73 7.34 5.73
N ALA A 122 -4.10 8.14 4.86
CA ALA A 122 -3.92 7.79 3.45
C ALA A 122 -3.01 6.57 3.23
N SER A 123 -2.06 6.33 4.14
CA SER A 123 -1.20 5.14 4.10
C SER A 123 -1.98 3.82 4.13
N ASN A 124 -3.20 3.82 4.70
CA ASN A 124 -4.10 2.67 4.73
C ASN A 124 -4.82 2.44 3.39
N GLY A 125 -4.80 3.40 2.48
CA GLY A 125 -5.47 3.31 1.18
C GLY A 125 -4.93 2.18 0.30
N VAL A 126 -3.67 1.79 0.47
CA VAL A 126 -3.08 0.61 -0.21
C VAL A 126 -3.84 -0.67 0.19
N GLY A 127 -4.13 -0.85 1.48
CA GLY A 127 -4.91 -1.98 1.98
C GLY A 127 -6.35 -2.00 1.48
N MET A 128 -6.97 -0.83 1.28
CA MET A 128 -8.31 -0.70 0.69
C MET A 128 -8.32 -1.15 -0.78
N ILE A 129 -7.33 -0.72 -1.57
CA ILE A 129 -7.19 -1.13 -2.97
C ILE A 129 -7.03 -2.65 -3.07
N ILE A 130 -6.18 -3.23 -2.22
CA ILE A 130 -5.98 -4.69 -2.19
C ILE A 130 -7.25 -5.42 -1.77
N ALA A 131 -7.94 -4.99 -0.71
CA ALA A 131 -9.18 -5.61 -0.28
C ALA A 131 -10.28 -5.54 -1.36
N ASN A 132 -10.30 -4.46 -2.15
CA ASN A 132 -11.19 -4.39 -3.32
C ASN A 132 -10.82 -5.43 -4.39
N TRP A 133 -9.52 -5.60 -4.68
CA TRP A 133 -9.01 -6.56 -5.66
C TRP A 133 -9.26 -8.02 -5.29
N THR A 134 -9.37 -8.34 -4.01
CA THR A 134 -9.69 -9.70 -3.56
C THR A 134 -11.17 -10.04 -3.72
N GLU A 135 -12.02 -9.05 -4.03
CA GLU A 135 -13.49 -9.18 -4.02
C GLU A 135 -14.03 -9.56 -2.63
N ALA A 136 -13.34 -9.13 -1.56
CA ALA A 136 -13.79 -9.34 -0.19
C ALA A 136 -15.17 -8.69 0.04
N GLN A 137 -16.05 -9.41 0.74
CA GLN A 137 -17.45 -9.04 0.91
C GLN A 137 -17.69 -8.27 2.22
N GLY A 138 -18.75 -7.46 2.27
CA GLY A 138 -19.21 -6.82 3.51
C GLY A 138 -18.68 -5.40 3.75
N SER A 139 -17.96 -4.80 2.80
CA SER A 139 -17.55 -3.38 2.84
C SER A 139 -17.29 -2.84 1.43
N ASP A 140 -17.44 -1.52 1.24
CA ASP A 140 -17.12 -0.85 -0.03
C ASP A 140 -15.72 -0.24 0.02
N PHE A 141 -14.72 -1.07 -0.23
CA PHE A 141 -13.31 -0.68 -0.18
C PHE A 141 -12.93 0.31 -1.29
N ALA A 142 -13.54 0.17 -2.48
CA ALA A 142 -13.28 1.06 -3.61
C ALA A 142 -13.77 2.48 -3.30
N ALA A 143 -14.99 2.63 -2.78
CA ALA A 143 -15.51 3.93 -2.37
C ALA A 143 -14.65 4.56 -1.27
N ALA A 144 -14.26 3.78 -0.26
CA ALA A 144 -13.44 4.30 0.83
C ALA A 144 -12.04 4.76 0.38
N ALA A 145 -11.40 4.05 -0.55
CA ALA A 145 -10.15 4.48 -1.16
C ALA A 145 -10.35 5.77 -1.97
N SER A 146 -11.43 5.86 -2.75
CA SER A 146 -11.77 7.06 -3.53
C SER A 146 -12.00 8.27 -2.61
N ASP A 147 -12.73 8.11 -1.52
CA ASP A 147 -12.99 9.18 -0.55
C ASP A 147 -11.69 9.74 0.05
N GLN A 148 -10.77 8.87 0.44
CA GLN A 148 -9.46 9.27 0.97
C GLN A 148 -8.61 10.00 -0.07
N LEU A 149 -8.69 9.58 -1.33
CA LEU A 149 -8.02 10.25 -2.44
C LEU A 149 -8.60 11.66 -2.66
N THR A 150 -9.93 11.78 -2.68
CA THR A 150 -10.62 13.08 -2.78
C THR A 150 -10.23 14.00 -1.64
N TRP A 151 -10.17 13.51 -0.39
CA TRP A 151 -9.69 14.30 0.74
C TRP A 151 -8.30 14.90 0.47
N LEU A 152 -7.34 14.07 0.10
CA LEU A 152 -5.96 14.50 -0.17
C LEU A 152 -5.86 15.53 -1.29
N LEU A 153 -6.56 15.31 -2.40
CA LEU A 153 -6.36 16.10 -3.60
C LEU A 153 -7.13 17.43 -3.58
N GLU A 154 -8.31 17.45 -2.95
CA GLU A 154 -9.27 18.55 -3.07
C GLU A 154 -9.42 19.36 -1.79
N HIS A 155 -9.15 18.78 -0.61
CA HIS A 155 -9.44 19.42 0.67
C HIS A 155 -8.20 19.78 1.49
N VAL A 156 -7.10 19.03 1.35
CA VAL A 156 -5.90 19.24 2.16
C VAL A 156 -5.13 20.49 1.69
N PRO A 157 -4.68 21.37 2.60
CA PRO A 157 -3.87 22.54 2.25
C PRO A 157 -2.61 22.15 1.49
N ARG A 158 -2.20 23.00 0.54
CA ARG A 158 -0.96 22.83 -0.22
C ARG A 158 0.01 23.98 0.06
N SER A 159 1.31 23.67 0.06
CA SER A 159 2.35 24.70 0.06
C SER A 159 2.29 25.55 -1.22
N GLN A 160 3.00 26.68 -1.24
CA GLN A 160 3.09 27.55 -2.42
C GLN A 160 3.61 26.81 -3.68
N LYS A 161 4.45 25.79 -3.50
CA LYS A 161 4.98 24.96 -4.59
C LYS A 161 4.05 23.79 -4.97
N GLY A 162 2.90 23.65 -4.30
CA GLY A 162 1.89 22.62 -4.58
C GLY A 162 2.03 21.32 -3.78
N ALA A 163 2.96 21.25 -2.82
CA ALA A 163 3.12 20.05 -1.98
C ALA A 163 1.91 19.92 -1.03
N ILE A 164 1.25 18.77 -1.03
CA ILE A 164 0.14 18.45 -0.13
C ILE A 164 0.68 18.46 1.30
N SER A 165 0.00 19.16 2.20
CA SER A 165 0.38 19.21 3.61
C SER A 165 0.24 17.83 4.26
N HIS A 166 1.10 17.56 5.23
CA HIS A 166 0.95 16.44 6.16
C HIS A 166 -0.18 16.69 7.18
N ARG A 167 -0.58 17.95 7.41
CA ARG A 167 -1.64 18.32 8.37
C ARG A 167 -2.91 18.79 7.66
N ASN A 168 -4.05 18.50 8.27
CA ASN A 168 -5.37 18.82 7.71
C ASN A 168 -5.71 20.32 7.66
N SER A 169 -5.17 21.14 8.57
CA SER A 169 -5.63 22.53 8.77
C SER A 169 -4.60 23.60 8.45
N GLU A 170 -3.34 23.22 8.25
CA GLU A 170 -2.23 24.14 8.03
C GLU A 170 -1.18 23.46 7.18
N VAL A 171 -0.35 24.24 6.47
CA VAL A 171 0.74 23.69 5.65
C VAL A 171 1.89 23.31 6.56
N GLN A 172 2.16 22.01 6.68
CA GLN A 172 3.34 21.44 7.33
C GLN A 172 3.84 20.26 6.50
N LEU A 173 5.14 20.23 6.25
CA LEU A 173 5.77 19.19 5.42
C LEU A 173 6.66 18.34 6.33
N TRP A 174 6.25 17.10 6.58
CA TRP A 174 6.96 16.16 7.45
C TRP A 174 7.59 15.05 6.62
N SER A 175 8.78 14.59 7.00
CA SER A 175 9.56 13.66 6.19
C SER A 175 8.86 12.31 5.96
N ASP A 176 8.08 11.85 6.93
CA ASP A 176 7.30 10.61 6.85
C ASP A 176 6.16 10.66 5.82
N PHE A 177 5.73 11.83 5.36
CA PHE A 177 4.74 11.99 4.28
C PHE A 177 5.09 11.15 3.04
N ILE A 178 6.39 11.05 2.70
CA ILE A 178 6.85 10.34 1.50
C ILE A 178 6.54 8.84 1.53
N TYR A 179 6.33 8.27 2.72
CA TYR A 179 5.88 6.89 2.92
C TYR A 179 4.36 6.80 3.04
N MET A 180 3.71 7.84 3.58
CA MET A 180 2.27 7.80 3.85
C MET A 180 1.40 8.03 2.61
N VAL A 181 1.76 8.97 1.72
CA VAL A 181 0.87 9.42 0.63
C VAL A 181 1.33 8.95 -0.76
N PRO A 182 2.58 9.18 -1.20
CA PRO A 182 2.99 8.81 -2.55
C PRO A 182 2.78 7.33 -2.92
N PRO A 183 3.05 6.34 -2.05
CA PRO A 183 2.74 4.95 -2.36
C PRO A 183 1.25 4.74 -2.64
N PHE A 184 0.37 5.33 -1.84
CA PHE A 184 -1.08 5.26 -2.08
C PHE A 184 -1.48 5.88 -3.43
N LEU A 185 -1.00 7.09 -3.74
CA LEU A 185 -1.32 7.77 -5.01
C LEU A 185 -0.83 6.97 -6.22
N ALA A 186 0.41 6.46 -6.17
CA ALA A 186 0.99 5.67 -7.25
C ALA A 186 0.24 4.35 -7.44
N TYR A 187 -0.09 3.67 -6.34
CA TYR A 187 -0.81 2.40 -6.36
C TYR A 187 -2.24 2.57 -6.87
N TYR A 188 -2.96 3.61 -6.43
CA TYR A 188 -4.27 3.97 -6.96
C TYR A 188 -4.18 4.27 -8.46
N GLY A 189 -3.23 5.11 -8.86
CA GLY A 189 -3.02 5.49 -10.26
C GLY A 189 -2.72 4.28 -11.15
N ALA A 190 -1.87 3.35 -10.72
CA ALA A 190 -1.60 2.11 -11.44
C ALA A 190 -2.86 1.22 -11.54
N SER A 191 -3.60 1.09 -10.43
CA SER A 191 -4.82 0.29 -10.35
C SER A 191 -5.93 0.75 -11.29
N THR A 192 -5.98 2.05 -11.57
CA THR A 192 -7.00 2.67 -12.43
C THR A 192 -6.45 3.18 -13.76
N SER A 193 -5.23 2.79 -14.13
CA SER A 193 -4.53 3.29 -15.33
C SER A 193 -4.51 4.83 -15.45
N ASN A 194 -4.44 5.54 -14.32
CA ASN A 194 -4.44 7.00 -14.24
C ASN A 194 -3.00 7.53 -14.10
N VAL A 195 -2.42 7.91 -15.24
CA VAL A 195 -1.05 8.44 -15.33
C VAL A 195 -0.90 9.76 -14.57
N SER A 196 -1.94 10.57 -14.47
CA SER A 196 -1.91 11.84 -13.72
C SER A 196 -1.68 11.60 -12.23
N LEU A 197 -2.29 10.58 -11.65
CA LEU A 197 -2.07 10.20 -10.23
C LEU A 197 -0.65 9.66 -9.99
N ILE A 198 -0.13 8.86 -10.92
CA ILE A 198 1.27 8.38 -10.85
C ILE A 198 2.24 9.57 -10.93
N THR A 199 1.95 10.52 -11.82
CA THR A 199 2.74 11.75 -11.96
C THR A 199 2.65 12.61 -10.70
N GLU A 200 1.47 12.72 -10.10
CA GLU A 200 1.27 13.45 -8.84
C GLU A 200 2.05 12.80 -7.69
N ALA A 201 2.05 11.47 -7.58
CA ALA A 201 2.86 10.75 -6.59
C ALA A 201 4.35 11.11 -6.70
N HIS A 202 4.90 11.08 -7.91
CA HIS A 202 6.28 11.50 -8.17
C HIS A 202 6.51 12.99 -7.85
N ASN A 203 5.58 13.87 -8.24
CA ASN A 203 5.67 15.30 -7.96
C ASN A 203 5.69 15.58 -6.45
N GLN A 204 4.87 14.90 -5.67
CA GLN A 204 4.86 15.06 -4.21
C GLN A 204 6.22 14.67 -3.59
N ILE A 205 6.83 13.57 -4.04
CA ILE A 205 8.20 13.19 -3.60
C ILE A 205 9.21 14.29 -3.95
N LYS A 206 9.19 14.78 -5.19
CA LYS A 206 10.09 15.85 -5.64
C LYS A 206 9.91 17.12 -4.78
N LEU A 207 8.67 17.51 -4.49
CA LEU A 207 8.37 18.71 -3.72
C LEU A 207 8.81 18.59 -2.26
N TYR A 208 8.63 17.42 -1.64
CA TYR A 208 9.07 17.14 -0.26
C TYR A 208 10.60 17.03 -0.12
N ARG A 209 11.32 16.73 -1.20
CA ARG A 209 12.79 16.79 -1.23
C ARG A 209 13.31 18.22 -1.32
N ASP A 210 12.55 19.12 -1.94
CA ASP A 210 12.96 20.49 -2.26
C ASP A 210 12.61 21.51 -1.16
N VAL A 211 12.33 21.04 0.07
CA VAL A 211 12.02 21.84 1.26
C VAL A 211 13.05 21.67 2.37
#